data_AF-A0A6P6AGZ2-F1
#
_entry.id   AF-A0A6P6AGZ2-F1
#
_cell.length_a   1.000
_cell.length_b   1.000
_cell.length_c   1.000
_cell.angle_alpha   90.00
_cell.angle_beta   90.00
_cell.angle_gamma   90.00
#
_symmetry.space_group_name_H-M   'P 1'
#
loop_
_entity.id
_entity.type
_entity.pdbx_description
1 polymer ?
#
loop_
_entity_poly.entity_id
_entity_poly.type
_entity_poly.pdbx_seq_one_letter_code
_entity_poly.pdbx_strand_id
1 'polypeptide(L)'
;MINPSQIITFYQTFDGKKWEKFNSEKVASPAYARIQGKAALVAHFQNSSLMNEDKRCRPILFNTDGPNAGDQVPKLTGRTWNQLLQPCGGKQDHC
;
A
#
# COMPACT_ATOMS: atom_id res chain seq x y z
N MET A 1 0.82 -3.01 -11.50
CA MET A 1 0.36 -4.05 -10.54
C MET A 1 -0.92 -3.68 -9.75
N ILE A 2 -1.84 -2.90 -10.31
CA ILE A 2 -2.98 -2.35 -9.56
C ILE A 2 -4.33 -2.71 -10.20
N ASN A 3 -4.39 -3.83 -10.93
CA ASN A 3 -5.61 -4.19 -11.64
C ASN A 3 -6.67 -4.67 -10.64
N PRO A 4 -7.88 -4.06 -10.60
CA PRO A 4 -8.94 -4.46 -9.66
C PRO A 4 -9.30 -5.95 -9.73
N SER A 5 -9.14 -6.61 -10.89
CA SER A 5 -9.41 -8.05 -11.02
C SER A 5 -8.52 -8.92 -10.11
N GLN A 6 -7.34 -8.42 -9.71
CA GLN A 6 -6.47 -9.13 -8.77
C GLN A 6 -7.09 -9.26 -7.37
N ILE A 7 -8.00 -8.35 -6.99
CA ILE A 7 -8.74 -8.40 -5.73
C ILE A 7 -9.61 -9.66 -5.67
N ILE A 8 -10.22 -10.06 -6.80
CA ILE A 8 -11.10 -11.22 -6.87
C ILE A 8 -10.31 -12.50 -6.55
N THR A 9 -9.17 -12.70 -7.21
CA THR A 9 -8.30 -13.85 -6.95
C THR A 9 -7.79 -13.87 -5.52
N PHE A 10 -7.39 -12.71 -4.98
CA PHE A 10 -6.96 -12.60 -3.58
C PHE A 10 -8.09 -12.97 -2.61
N TYR A 11 -9.28 -12.40 -2.80
CA TYR A 11 -10.43 -12.66 -1.94
C TYR A 11 -10.82 -14.14 -1.94
N GLN A 12 -10.98 -14.75 -3.11
CA GLN A 12 -11.34 -16.17 -3.24
C GLN A 12 -10.29 -17.11 -2.63
N THR A 13 -9.03 -16.70 -2.63
CA THR A 13 -7.93 -17.50 -2.08
C THR A 13 -7.91 -17.47 -0.56
N PHE A 14 -8.22 -16.34 0.07
CA PHE A 14 -8.03 -16.15 1.51
C PHE A 14 -9.31 -16.09 2.34
N ASP A 15 -10.44 -15.64 1.79
CA ASP A 15 -11.67 -15.51 2.57
C ASP A 15 -12.13 -16.85 3.12
N GLY A 16 -12.44 -16.88 4.41
CA GLY A 16 -12.85 -18.09 5.12
C GLY A 16 -11.74 -19.12 5.36
N LYS A 17 -10.48 -18.85 4.99
CA LYS A 17 -9.35 -19.76 5.23
C LYS A 17 -8.68 -19.53 6.58
N LYS A 18 -8.27 -20.60 7.25
CA LYS A 18 -7.48 -20.53 8.50
C LYS A 18 -6.02 -20.21 8.20
N TRP A 19 -5.36 -19.51 9.12
CA TRP A 19 -3.91 -19.35 9.06
C TRP A 19 -3.20 -20.65 9.41
N GLU A 20 -2.48 -21.23 8.45
CA GLU A 20 -1.85 -22.55 8.60
C GLU A 20 -0.67 -22.57 9.58
N LYS A 21 -0.12 -21.40 9.92
CA LYS A 21 1.04 -21.26 10.80
C LYS A 21 0.63 -20.93 12.23
N PHE A 22 1.54 -21.23 13.16
CA PHE A 22 1.43 -20.88 14.59
C PHE A 22 0.25 -21.53 15.32
N ASN A 23 -0.27 -22.67 14.81
CA ASN A 23 -1.47 -23.34 15.36
C ASN A 23 -2.66 -22.38 15.56
N SER A 24 -2.79 -21.39 14.66
CA SER A 24 -3.79 -20.34 14.84
C SER A 24 -5.17 -20.82 14.39
N GLU A 25 -6.18 -20.58 15.23
CA GLU A 25 -7.58 -20.80 14.86
C GLU A 25 -8.18 -19.63 14.07
N LYS A 26 -7.42 -18.54 13.90
CA LYS A 26 -7.88 -17.33 13.20
C LYS A 26 -8.24 -17.66 11.75
N VAL A 27 -9.38 -17.14 11.31
CA VAL A 27 -9.89 -17.23 9.94
C VAL A 27 -9.71 -15.87 9.26
N ALA A 28 -9.19 -15.85 8.05
CA ALA A 28 -9.04 -14.64 7.26
C ALA A 28 -10.42 -14.17 6.74
N SER A 29 -10.70 -12.88 6.92
CA SER A 29 -11.89 -12.21 6.40
C SER A 29 -11.48 -10.85 5.82
N PRO A 30 -11.17 -10.79 4.51
CA PRO A 30 -10.78 -9.55 3.85
C PRO A 30 -11.98 -8.60 3.73
N ALA A 31 -11.72 -7.31 3.92
CA ALA A 31 -12.71 -6.25 3.70
C ALA A 31 -12.02 -5.01 3.10
N TYR A 32 -12.80 -4.10 2.51
CA TYR A 32 -12.25 -2.83 2.05
C TYR A 32 -11.78 -1.98 3.24
N ALA A 33 -10.58 -1.41 3.11
CA ALA A 33 -10.05 -0.50 4.11
C ALA A 33 -10.83 0.83 4.14
N ARG A 34 -10.86 1.48 5.30
CA ARG A 34 -11.47 2.81 5.45
C ARG A 34 -10.75 3.89 4.63
N ILE A 35 -9.43 3.80 4.54
CA ILE A 35 -8.60 4.72 3.74
C ILE A 35 -8.30 4.02 2.43
N GLN A 36 -8.72 4.63 1.32
CA GLN A 36 -8.58 4.06 -0.02
C GLN A 36 -7.58 4.88 -0.86
N GLY A 37 -6.74 4.19 -1.62
CA GLY A 37 -5.77 4.79 -2.52
C GLY A 37 -4.40 5.08 -1.90
N LYS A 38 -3.36 4.99 -2.76
CA LYS A 38 -1.95 5.15 -2.38
C LYS A 38 -1.66 6.52 -1.78
N ALA A 39 -2.12 7.60 -2.41
CA ALA A 39 -1.88 8.97 -1.94
C ALA A 39 -2.53 9.26 -0.57
N ALA A 40 -3.74 8.74 -0.33
CA ALA A 40 -4.42 8.90 0.96
C ALA A 40 -3.70 8.13 2.08
N LEU A 41 -3.21 6.92 1.80
CA LEU A 41 -2.38 6.15 2.75
C LEU A 41 -1.05 6.86 3.03
N VAL A 42 -0.38 7.39 2.01
CA VAL A 42 0.83 8.21 2.16
C VAL A 42 0.58 9.38 3.12
N ALA A 43 -0.44 10.18 2.84
CA ALA A 43 -0.79 11.35 3.65
C ALA A 43 -1.15 10.96 5.10
N HIS A 44 -1.85 9.83 5.28
CA HIS A 44 -2.22 9.33 6.60
C HIS A 44 -1.00 8.95 7.46
N PHE A 45 0.00 8.28 6.87
CA PHE A 45 1.18 7.84 7.60
C PHE A 45 2.30 8.87 7.68
N GLN A 46 2.29 9.91 6.84
CA GLN A 46 3.37 10.92 6.77
C GLN A 46 3.66 11.59 8.13
N ASN A 47 2.62 11.88 8.92
CA ASN A 47 2.73 12.52 10.24
C ASN A 47 2.47 11.55 11.41
N SER A 48 2.38 10.25 11.13
CA SER A 48 2.13 9.23 12.16
C SER A 48 3.40 8.96 12.96
N SER A 49 3.27 8.79 14.27
CA SER A 49 4.38 8.35 15.14
C SER A 49 4.95 6.99 14.72
N LEU A 50 4.18 6.17 14.00
CA LEU A 50 4.61 4.89 13.44
C LEU A 50 5.87 5.00 12.56
N MET A 51 6.10 6.16 11.94
CA MET A 51 7.28 6.38 11.11
C MET A 51 8.58 6.49 11.92
N ASN A 52 8.48 6.69 13.24
CA ASN A 52 9.60 6.75 14.16
C ASN A 52 9.96 5.37 14.76
N GLU A 53 9.09 4.38 14.62
CA GLU A 53 9.27 3.01 15.13
C GLU A 53 10.34 2.22 14.36
N ASP A 54 10.61 0.98 14.78
CA ASP A 54 11.52 0.07 14.08
C ASP A 54 11.15 -0.07 12.59
N LYS A 55 12.15 -0.20 11.72
CA LYS A 55 11.96 -0.26 10.27
C LYS A 55 11.06 -1.41 9.83
N ARG A 56 10.97 -2.49 10.60
CA ARG A 56 10.10 -3.65 10.33
C ARG A 56 8.62 -3.35 10.60
N CYS A 57 8.32 -2.30 11.37
CA CYS A 57 6.98 -1.88 11.75
C CYS A 57 6.43 -0.73 10.88
N ARG A 58 7.25 -0.17 9.99
CA ARG A 58 6.85 0.92 9.10
C ARG A 58 6.12 0.39 7.87
N PRO A 59 5.22 1.19 7.26
CA PRO A 59 4.59 0.82 6.00
C PRO A 59 5.64 0.63 4.89
N ILE A 60 5.38 -0.33 4.01
CA ILE A 60 6.21 -0.60 2.83
C ILE A 60 5.45 -0.13 1.59
N LEU A 61 6.17 0.48 0.65
CA LEU A 61 5.61 0.93 -0.61
C LEU A 61 6.28 0.23 -1.77
N PHE A 62 5.50 -0.07 -2.80
CA PHE A 62 5.99 -0.65 -4.05
C PHE A 62 5.71 0.30 -5.21
N ASN A 63 6.57 0.23 -6.23
CA ASN A 63 6.34 0.89 -7.51
C ASN A 63 5.14 0.24 -8.20
N THR A 64 4.18 1.06 -8.66
CA THR A 64 2.94 0.59 -9.27
C THR A 64 3.11 0.28 -10.76
N ASP A 65 3.95 1.08 -11.43
CA ASP A 65 4.07 1.17 -12.88
C ASP A 65 5.55 1.32 -13.31
N GLY A 66 5.80 1.19 -14.61
CA GLY A 66 7.14 1.28 -15.20
C GLY A 66 7.97 0.00 -15.08
N PRO A 67 9.25 0.05 -15.49
CA PRO A 67 10.13 -1.14 -15.52
C PRO A 67 10.44 -1.72 -14.14
N ASN A 68 10.24 -0.92 -13.08
CA ASN A 68 10.49 -1.32 -11.70
C ASN A 68 9.19 -1.69 -10.96
N ALA A 69 8.07 -1.91 -11.65
CA ALA A 69 6.80 -2.25 -11.04
C ALA A 69 6.92 -3.55 -10.22
N GLY A 70 6.56 -3.49 -8.93
CA GLY A 70 6.77 -4.59 -8.00
C GLY A 70 7.99 -4.49 -7.11
N ASP A 71 8.92 -3.59 -7.43
CA ASP A 71 10.05 -3.32 -6.54
C ASP A 71 9.62 -2.43 -5.38
N GLN A 72 10.18 -2.71 -4.21
CA GLN A 72 10.01 -1.85 -3.04
C GLN A 72 10.67 -0.50 -3.29
N VAL A 73 9.94 0.58 -3.02
CA VAL A 73 10.48 1.94 -3.09
C VAL A 73 11.58 2.06 -2.03
N PRO A 74 12.81 2.44 -2.42
CA PRO A 74 13.91 2.60 -1.47
C PRO A 74 13.56 3.61 -0.37
N LYS A 75 13.74 3.16 0.89
CA LYS A 75 13.61 3.89 2.17
C LYS A 75 12.82 5.20 2.11
N LEU A 76 11.63 5.13 2.69
CA LEU A 76 10.73 6.24 2.98
C LEU A 76 11.36 7.19 4.02
N THR A 77 12.20 8.12 3.56
CA THR A 77 12.63 9.28 4.35
C THR A 77 11.61 10.40 4.15
N GLY A 78 11.52 11.36 5.07
CA GLY A 78 10.54 12.47 4.97
C GLY A 78 10.54 13.20 3.63
N ARG A 79 11.67 13.22 2.90
CA ARG A 79 11.77 13.80 1.55
C ARG A 79 11.12 12.95 0.45
N THR A 80 11.11 11.63 0.57
CA THR A 80 10.59 10.72 -0.47
C THR A 80 9.05 10.69 -0.51
N TRP A 81 8.37 11.00 0.60
CA TRP A 81 6.88 11.03 0.65
C TRP A 81 6.26 12.16 -0.18
N ASN A 82 6.87 13.35 -0.18
CA ASN A 82 6.37 14.48 -0.98
C ASN A 82 6.47 14.22 -2.49
N GLN A 83 7.43 13.39 -2.94
CA GLN A 83 7.53 12.95 -4.33
C GLN A 83 6.47 11.91 -4.73
N LEU A 84 5.95 11.14 -3.77
CA LEU A 84 4.92 10.12 -4.01
C LEU A 84 3.49 10.70 -4.03
N LEU A 85 3.34 11.96 -3.61
CA LEU A 85 2.11 12.75 -3.75
C LEU A 85 2.05 13.51 -5.09
N GLN A 86 3.02 13.33 -5.99
CA GLN A 86 2.93 13.95 -7.30
C GLN A 86 1.74 13.36 -8.07
N PRO A 87 0.81 14.19 -8.56
CA PRO A 87 -0.26 13.70 -9.41
C PRO A 87 0.37 13.06 -10.64
N CYS A 88 -0.09 11.86 -11.02
CA CYS A 88 0.08 11.41 -12.40
C CYS A 88 -0.40 12.55 -13.31
N GLY A 89 0.48 13.00 -14.20
CA GLY A 89 0.37 14.28 -14.89
C GLY A 89 -1.03 14.63 -15.38
N GLY A 90 -1.60 15.68 -14.79
CA GLY A 90 -2.50 16.58 -15.49
C GLY A 90 -1.63 17.72 -16.02
N LYS A 91 -1.58 17.89 -17.33
CA LYS A 91 -1.11 19.14 -17.93
C LYS A 91 -1.86 20.28 -17.25
N GLN A 92 -1.13 21.26 -16.74
CA GLN A 92 -1.70 22.57 -16.47
C GLN A 92 -1.98 23.18 -17.83
N ASP A 93 -3.19 22.98 -18.34
CA ASP A 93 -3.70 23.83 -19.40
C ASP A 93 -4.10 25.14 -18.71
N HIS A 94 -3.18 26.11 -18.76
CA HIS A 94 -3.49 27.52 -18.57
C HIS A 94 -4.44 27.93 -19.72
N CYS A 95 -5.73 28.05 -19.41
CA CYS A 95 -6.72 29.04 -19.86
C CYS A 95 -8.13 28.56 -19.48
#